data_AF-A0A1V6AM69-F1
#
_entry.id   AF-A0A1V6AM69-F1
#
_cell.length_a   1.000
_cell.length_b   1.000
_cell.length_c   1.000
_cell.angle_alpha   90.00
_cell.angle_beta   90.00
_cell.angle_gamma   90.00
#
_symmetry.space_group_name_H-M   'P 1'
#
loop_
_entity.id
_entity.type
_entity.pdbx_description
1 polymer ?
#
loop_
_entity_poly.entity_id
_entity_poly.type
_entity_poly.pdbx_seq_one_letter_code
_entity_poly.pdbx_strand_id
1 'polypeptide(L)' 'MQTTEKKKSSATERIVITGVGLLTPVGASCRDTAAAILHGRSAYTVHETVQVLNSPSGDVLRGEVVWTLRTENRDL' A
#
# COMPACT_ATOMS: atom_id res chain seq x y z
N MET A 1 36.12 53.27 -2.59
CA MET A 1 36.11 51.97 -3.30
C MET A 1 35.44 50.97 -2.38
N GLN A 2 34.20 50.58 -2.64
CA GLN A 2 33.47 49.61 -1.81
C GLN A 2 33.74 48.22 -2.39
N THR A 3 34.46 47.38 -1.66
CA THR A 3 34.67 45.98 -2.04
C THR A 3 33.38 45.21 -1.77
N THR A 4 32.67 44.86 -2.84
CA THR A 4 31.53 43.95 -2.78
C THR A 4 32.06 42.53 -2.61
N GLU A 5 32.12 42.07 -1.37
CA GLU A 5 32.35 40.65 -1.10
C GLU A 5 31.18 39.85 -1.69
N LYS A 6 31.46 39.10 -2.76
CA LYS A 6 30.52 38.12 -3.31
C LYS A 6 30.22 37.11 -2.20
N LYS A 7 28.99 37.13 -1.68
CA LYS A 7 28.45 36.08 -0.81
C LYS A 7 28.73 34.74 -1.49
N LYS A 8 29.65 33.95 -0.92
CA LYS A 8 29.91 32.57 -1.32
C LYS A 8 28.59 31.83 -1.16
N SER A 9 28.00 31.43 -2.28
CA SER A 9 26.83 30.54 -2.31
C SER A 9 27.16 29.31 -1.46
N SER A 10 26.44 29.10 -0.36
CA SER A 10 26.59 27.90 0.47
C SER A 10 26.09 26.68 -0.29
N ALA A 11 26.72 25.53 -0.07
CA ALA A 11 26.30 24.29 -0.69
C ALA A 11 24.81 24.02 -0.42
N THR A 12 24.06 23.58 -1.43
CA THR A 12 22.66 23.19 -1.29
C THR A 12 22.54 22.09 -0.23
N GLU A 13 21.88 22.40 0.89
CA GLU A 13 21.66 21.44 1.96
C GLU A 13 20.72 20.32 1.48
N ARG A 14 21.05 19.07 1.82
CA ARG A 14 20.25 17.90 1.43
C ARG A 14 19.20 17.62 2.49
N ILE A 15 17.99 17.31 2.05
CA ILE A 15 16.93 16.81 2.94
C ILE A 15 17.21 15.34 3.23
N VAL A 16 17.15 14.96 4.51
CA VAL A 16 17.40 13.59 4.97
C VAL A 16 16.15 13.08 5.69
N ILE A 17 15.73 11.85 5.38
CA ILE A 17 14.68 11.15 6.11
C ILE A 17 15.32 10.44 7.31
N THR A 18 14.94 10.83 8.52
CA THR A 18 15.52 10.31 9.76
C THR A 18 14.68 9.20 10.41
N GLY A 19 13.45 8.98 9.93
CA GLY A 19 12.58 7.92 10.43
C GLY A 19 11.38 7.67 9.51
N VAL A 20 10.87 6.44 9.54
CA VAL A 20 9.69 6.01 8.79
C VAL A 20 8.86 5.07 9.67
N GLY A 21 7.55 5.30 9.72
CA GLY A 21 6.57 4.38 10.28
C GLY A 21 5.69 3.82 9.16
N LEU A 22 5.42 2.51 9.19
CA LEU A 22 4.67 1.81 8.14
C LEU A 22 3.57 0.93 8.74
N LEU A 23 2.38 1.03 8.15
CA LEU A 23 1.27 0.11 8.31
C LEU A 23 0.81 -0.28 6.91
N THR A 24 0.87 -1.56 6.60
CA THR A 24 0.62 -2.09 5.25
C THR A 24 -0.24 -3.35 5.32
N PRO A 25 -0.89 -3.77 4.22
CA PRO A 25 -1.65 -5.02 4.20
C PRO A 25 -0.81 -6.27 4.54
N VAL A 26 0.50 -6.20 4.32
CA VAL A 26 1.44 -7.31 4.62
C VAL A 26 2.04 -7.25 6.03
N GLY A 27 1.77 -6.20 6.81
CA GLY A 27 2.32 -6.08 8.17
C GLY A 27 2.17 -4.70 8.83
N ALA A 28 2.30 -4.69 10.16
CA ALA A 28 2.05 -3.53 11.01
C ALA A 28 3.31 -2.77 11.45
N SER A 29 4.47 -3.12 10.88
CA SER A 29 5.74 -2.45 11.16
C SER A 29 6.63 -2.44 9.92
N CYS A 30 7.64 -1.57 9.94
CA CYS A 30 8.65 -1.51 8.88
C CYS A 30 9.40 -2.84 8.72
N ARG A 31 9.58 -3.58 9.81
CA ARG A 31 10.21 -4.91 9.78
C ARG A 31 9.34 -5.92 9.03
N ASP A 32 8.03 -5.94 9.30
CA ASP A 32 7.11 -6.88 8.67
C ASP A 32 7.01 -6.62 7.16
N THR A 33 6.89 -5.35 6.78
CA THR A 33 6.85 -4.93 5.37
C THR A 33 8.15 -5.28 4.65
N ALA A 34 9.32 -5.04 5.27
CA ALA A 34 10.60 -5.42 4.68
C ALA A 34 10.73 -6.93 4.47
N ALA A 35 10.35 -7.73 5.47
CA ALA A 35 10.34 -9.18 5.35
C ALA A 35 9.36 -9.66 4.26
N ALA A 36 8.19 -9.05 4.15
CA ALA A 36 7.23 -9.36 3.09
C ALA A 36 7.81 -9.10 1.69
N ILE A 37 8.49 -7.97 1.49
CA ILE A 37 9.13 -7.63 0.21
C ILE A 37 10.25 -8.64 -0.11
N LEU A 38 11.13 -8.92 0.85
CA LEU A 38 12.26 -9.84 0.66
C LEU A 38 11.82 -11.27 0.31
N HIS A 39 10.70 -11.71 0.88
CA HIS A 39 10.15 -13.05 0.63
C HIS A 39 9.07 -13.08 -0.45
N GLY A 40 8.83 -11.97 -1.17
CA GLY A 40 7.82 -11.91 -2.23
C GLY A 40 6.38 -12.18 -1.76
N ARG A 41 6.07 -11.93 -0.48
CA ARG A 41 4.73 -12.18 0.08
C ARG A 41 3.74 -11.12 -0.41
N SER A 42 2.55 -11.56 -0.77
CA SER A 42 1.43 -10.70 -1.12
C SER A 42 0.29 -10.88 -0.14
N ALA A 43 -0.32 -9.76 0.27
CA ALA A 43 -1.59 -9.75 1.01
C ALA A 43 -2.78 -9.50 0.07
N TYR A 44 -2.58 -9.63 -1.26
CA TYR A 44 -3.66 -9.48 -2.22
C TYR A 44 -4.67 -10.61 -2.07
N THR A 45 -5.92 -10.24 -1.84
CA THR A 45 -7.06 -11.14 -1.83
C THR A 45 -8.18 -10.50 -2.65
N VAL A 46 -8.77 -11.27 -3.57
CA VAL A 46 -9.97 -10.85 -4.29
C VAL A 46 -11.13 -10.83 -3.31
N HIS A 47 -11.69 -9.65 -3.07
CA HIS A 47 -12.91 -9.51 -2.28
C HIS A 47 -14.08 -9.45 -3.24
N GLU A 48 -14.79 -10.56 -3.40
CA GLU A 48 -16.06 -10.56 -4.13
C GLU A 48 -17.10 -9.80 -3.30
N THR A 49 -17.45 -8.60 -3.74
CA THR A 49 -18.46 -7.76 -3.11
C THR A 49 -19.66 -7.63 -4.03
N VAL A 50 -20.81 -8.17 -3.61
CA VAL A 50 -22.08 -7.93 -4.29
C VAL A 50 -22.66 -6.63 -3.75
N GLN A 51 -22.79 -5.62 -4.61
CA GLN A 51 -23.49 -4.39 -4.26
C GLN A 51 -24.99 -4.65 -4.27
N VAL A 52 -25.59 -4.87 -3.09
CA VAL A 52 -27.03 -5.05 -2.96
C VAL A 52 -27.69 -3.69 -2.76
N LEU A 53 -28.41 -3.20 -3.77
CA LEU A 53 -29.30 -2.05 -3.63
C LEU A 53 -30.63 -2.53 -3.04
N ASN A 54 -30.91 -2.16 -1.80
CA ASN A 54 -32.18 -2.49 -1.15
C ASN A 54 -33.29 -1.57 -1.71
N SER A 55 -34.06 -2.07 -2.68
CA SER A 55 -35.29 -1.42 -3.14
C SER A 55 -36.47 -1.97 -2.32
N PRO A 56 -37.30 -1.15 -1.66
CA PRO A 56 -38.42 -1.61 -0.84
C PRO A 56 -39.53 -2.34 -1.62
N SER A 57 -39.45 -2.35 -2.95
CA SER A 57 -40.38 -3.04 -3.85
C SER A 57 -39.73 -4.15 -4.70
N GLY A 58 -38.44 -4.46 -4.48
CA GLY A 58 -37.70 -5.48 -5.24
C GLY A 58 -37.20 -6.64 -4.37
N ASP A 59 -37.06 -7.82 -4.97
CA ASP A 59 -36.60 -9.01 -4.27
C ASP A 59 -35.21 -8.83 -3.64
N VAL A 60 -35.10 -9.18 -2.36
CA VAL A 60 -33.88 -9.04 -1.56
C VAL A 60 -32.93 -10.19 -1.89
N LEU A 61 -31.85 -9.89 -2.61
CA LEU A 61 -30.70 -10.78 -2.71
C LEU A 61 -29.93 -10.74 -1.38
N ARG A 62 -30.13 -11.73 -0.52
CA ARG A 62 -29.30 -11.92 0.69
C ARG A 62 -27.95 -12.48 0.24
N GLY A 63 -26.91 -11.66 0.34
CA GLY A 63 -25.57 -11.96 -0.14
C GLY A 63 -25.05 -13.31 0.38
N GLU A 64 -24.97 -14.29 -0.50
CA GLU A 64 -24.08 -15.44 -0.32
C GLU A 64 -22.72 -15.06 -0.91
N VAL A 65 -21.67 -15.23 -0.13
CA VAL A 65 -20.30 -15.05 -0.60
C VAL A 65 -19.94 -16.27 -1.43
N VAL A 66 -19.88 -16.12 -2.76
CA VAL A 66 -19.36 -17.16 -3.65
C VAL A 66 -17.84 -17.11 -3.57
N TRP A 67 -17.20 -18.08 -2.92
CA TRP A 67 -15.75 -18.21 -2.99
C TRP A 67 -15.39 -19.17 -4.11
N THR A 68 -14.83 -18.65 -5.21
CA THR A 68 -14.14 -19.50 -6.20
C THR A 68 -12.67 -19.62 -5.81
N LEU A 69 -12.29 -20.77 -5.21
CA LEU A 69 -10.88 -21.13 -5.01
C LEU A 69 -10.26 -21.50 -6.36
N ARG A 70 -9.51 -20.56 -6.96
CA ARG A 70 -8.63 -20.87 -8.10
C ARG A 70 -7.21 -21.09 -7.56
N THR A 71 -6.89 -22.34 -7.24
CA THR A 71 -5.52 -22.78 -6.96
C THR A 71 -4.85 -23.10 -8.29
N GLU A 72 -4.17 -22.11 -8.89
CA GLU A 72 -3.17 -22.41 -9.92
C GLU A 72 -1.81 -22.54 -9.21
N ASN A 73 -1.47 -23.77 -8.78
CA ASN A 73 -0.07 -24.16 -8.73
C ASN A 73 0.44 -24.15 -10.16
N ARG A 74 1.12 -23.07 -10.56
CA ARG A 74 2.07 -23.16 -11.67
C ARG A 74 3.45 -23.17 -11.05
N ASP A 75 3.99 -24.38 -10.97
CA ASP A 75 5.42 -24.64 -10.90
C ASP A 75 6.14 -23.72 -11.90
N LEU A 76 7.12 -22.95 -11.41
CA LEU A 76 8.39 -22.59 -12.05
C LEU A 76 9.28 -21.87 -11.02
#